data_AF-A0A1B6Z8R2-F1
#
_entry.id   AF-A0A1B6Z8R2-F1
#
_cell.length_a   1.000
_cell.length_b   1.000
_cell.length_c   1.000
_cell.angle_alpha   90.00
_cell.angle_beta   90.00
_cell.angle_gamma   90.00
#
_symmetry.space_group_name_H-M   'P 1'
#
loop_
_entity.id
_entity.type
_entity.pdbx_description
1 polymer ?
#
loop_
_entity_poly.entity_id
_entity_poly.type
_entity_poly.pdbx_seq_one_letter_code
_entity_poly.pdbx_strand_id
1 'polypeptide(L)'
;MDAADILNDMLGALQGELSDGYSEISEFAERQGRMLAKQAEHLAKERADGFLTDDDELFAFFLEGMQRDTENMARSIAMLTVLTIEKAWNAVANALWGGLRTILAGAGVPGSLLPETPPLIT
;
A
#
# COMPACT_ATOMS: atom_id res chain seq x y z
N MET A 1 0.92 12.66 29.26
CA MET A 1 1.18 13.26 27.96
C MET A 1 2.17 14.39 28.11
N ASP A 2 3.42 14.07 27.82
CA ASP A 2 4.49 15.03 27.64
C ASP A 2 5.04 14.96 26.20
N ALA A 3 6.16 15.64 25.94
CA ALA A 3 6.77 15.65 24.60
C ALA A 3 7.31 14.27 24.18
N ALA A 4 7.73 13.43 25.11
CA ALA A 4 8.20 12.08 24.80
C ALA A 4 7.02 11.17 24.43
N ASP A 5 5.87 11.33 25.09
CA ASP A 5 4.63 10.65 24.73
C ASP A 5 4.21 10.97 23.28
N ILE A 6 4.28 12.26 22.87
CA ILE A 6 3.97 12.67 21.48
C ILE A 6 4.86 11.95 20.47
N LEU A 7 6.18 11.94 20.70
CA LEU A 7 7.12 11.31 19.79
C LEU A 7 6.87 9.79 19.68
N ASN A 8 6.62 9.13 20.82
CA ASN A 8 6.30 7.70 20.83
C ASN A 8 5.00 7.40 20.09
N ASP A 9 3.96 8.22 20.27
CA ASP A 9 2.69 8.07 19.55
C ASP A 9 2.87 8.26 18.03
N MET A 10 3.67 9.25 17.61
CA MET A 10 4.01 9.47 16.20
C MET A 10 4.74 8.27 15.59
N LEU A 11 5.76 7.75 16.29
CA LEU A 11 6.54 6.61 15.81
C LEU A 11 5.70 5.32 15.78
N GLY A 12 4.84 5.12 16.78
CA GLY A 12 3.91 4.00 16.82
C GLY A 12 2.90 4.06 15.68
N ALA A 13 2.32 5.23 15.43
CA ALA A 13 1.40 5.45 14.30
C ALA A 13 2.08 5.21 12.95
N LEU A 14 3.30 5.73 12.75
CA LEU A 14 4.10 5.51 11.55
C LEU A 14 4.37 4.01 11.33
N GLN A 15 4.86 3.33 12.36
CA GLN A 15 5.19 1.90 12.27
C GLN A 15 3.93 1.07 11.98
N GLY A 16 2.80 1.37 12.62
CA GLY A 16 1.54 0.68 12.41
C GLY A 16 1.10 0.74 10.96
N GLU A 17 0.92 1.96 10.42
CA GLU A 17 0.44 2.15 9.05
C GLU A 17 1.38 1.56 7.98
N LEU A 18 2.70 1.67 8.18
CA LEU A 18 3.68 1.06 7.26
C LEU A 18 3.65 -0.47 7.33
N SER A 19 3.45 -1.05 8.52
CA SER A 19 3.40 -2.51 8.69
C SER A 19 2.13 -3.08 8.09
N ASP A 20 0.99 -2.44 8.35
CA ASP A 20 -0.31 -2.83 7.80
C ASP A 20 -0.32 -2.69 6.27
N GLY A 21 0.19 -1.57 5.75
CA GLY A 21 0.30 -1.37 4.32
C GLY A 21 1.23 -2.37 3.63
N TYR A 22 2.36 -2.73 4.25
CA TYR A 22 3.22 -3.80 3.73
C TYR A 22 2.50 -5.15 3.70
N SER A 23 1.72 -5.49 4.74
CA SER A 23 0.90 -6.70 4.77
C SER A 23 -0.09 -6.72 3.60
N GLU A 24 -0.85 -5.64 3.41
CA GLU A 24 -1.82 -5.53 2.31
C GLU A 24 -1.16 -5.69 0.92
N ILE A 25 -0.04 -5.00 0.69
CA ILE A 25 0.71 -5.06 -0.57
C ILE A 25 1.27 -6.46 -0.82
N SER A 26 1.89 -7.07 0.20
CA SER A 26 2.51 -8.38 0.08
C SER A 26 1.48 -9.46 -0.22
N GLU A 27 0.34 -9.45 0.48
CA GLU A 27 -0.74 -10.39 0.21
C GLU A 27 -1.34 -10.21 -1.18
N PHE A 28 -1.52 -8.97 -1.64
CA PHE A 28 -1.94 -8.68 -3.01
C PHE A 28 -0.93 -9.26 -4.02
N ALA A 29 0.36 -8.96 -3.83
CA ALA A 29 1.41 -9.39 -4.72
C ALA A 29 1.53 -10.91 -4.78
N GLU A 30 1.40 -11.60 -3.65
CA GLU A 30 1.41 -13.06 -3.59
C GLU A 30 0.23 -13.67 -4.35
N ARG A 31 -0.99 -13.13 -4.18
CA ARG A 31 -2.18 -13.63 -4.89
C ARG A 31 -2.03 -13.46 -6.40
N GLN A 32 -1.65 -12.27 -6.86
CA GLN A 32 -1.49 -11.98 -8.30
C GLN A 32 -0.32 -12.77 -8.91
N GLY A 33 0.84 -12.78 -8.23
CA GLY A 33 2.02 -13.49 -8.69
C GLY A 33 1.79 -15.01 -8.82
N ARG A 34 1.05 -15.62 -7.88
CA ARG A 34 0.68 -17.05 -7.99
C ARG A 34 -0.21 -17.33 -9.18
N MET A 35 -1.14 -16.44 -9.52
CA MET A 35 -2.00 -16.60 -10.70
C MET A 35 -1.20 -16.47 -11.99
N LEU A 36 -0.32 -15.46 -12.09
CA LEU A 36 0.56 -15.29 -13.24
C LEU A 36 1.50 -16.49 -13.43
N ALA A 37 2.07 -17.01 -12.34
CA ALA A 37 2.92 -18.19 -12.40
C ALA A 37 2.17 -19.44 -12.92
N LYS A 38 0.92 -19.64 -12.46
CA LYS A 38 0.07 -20.73 -12.98
C LYS A 38 -0.31 -20.54 -14.45
N GLN A 39 -0.58 -19.31 -14.87
CA GLN A 39 -0.83 -19.00 -16.28
C GLN A 39 0.40 -19.30 -17.13
N ALA A 40 1.60 -18.93 -16.68
CA ALA A 40 2.85 -19.25 -17.37
C ALA A 40 3.05 -20.77 -17.50
N GLU A 41 2.83 -21.51 -16.42
CA GLU A 41 2.92 -22.98 -16.43
C GLU A 41 1.93 -23.60 -17.43
N HIS A 42 0.69 -23.12 -17.44
CA HIS A 42 -0.33 -23.61 -18.37
C HIS A 42 0.04 -23.28 -19.83
N LEU A 43 0.45 -22.05 -20.10
CA LEU A 43 0.86 -21.59 -21.43
C LEU A 43 2.05 -22.39 -21.95
N ALA A 44 3.02 -22.71 -21.09
CA ALA A 44 4.16 -23.56 -21.45
C ALA A 44 3.74 -24.99 -21.83
N LYS A 45 2.77 -25.58 -21.09
CA LYS A 45 2.24 -26.92 -21.41
C LYS A 45 1.48 -26.92 -22.74
N GLU A 46 0.64 -25.92 -22.97
CA GLU A 46 -0.12 -25.80 -24.21
C GLU A 46 0.79 -25.59 -25.43
N ARG A 47 1.93 -24.92 -25.25
CA ARG A 47 2.93 -24.74 -26.31
C ARG A 47 3.76 -26.01 -26.57
N ALA A 48 3.98 -26.84 -25.57
CA ALA A 48 4.77 -28.06 -25.73
C ALA A 48 3.98 -29.15 -26.47
N ASP A 49 2.77 -29.44 -25.99
CA ASP A 49 2.01 -30.62 -26.39
C ASP A 49 0.51 -30.35 -26.62
N GLY A 50 0.09 -29.07 -26.58
CA GLY A 50 -1.31 -28.66 -26.63
C GLY A 50 -1.70 -27.94 -27.91
N PHE A 51 -2.79 -27.17 -27.85
CA PHE A 51 -3.33 -26.50 -29.04
C PHE A 51 -2.44 -25.36 -29.58
N LEU A 52 -1.43 -24.94 -28.81
CA LEU A 52 -0.49 -23.88 -29.19
C LEU A 52 0.81 -24.41 -29.82
N THR A 53 0.96 -25.73 -29.99
CA THR A 53 2.21 -26.37 -30.45
C THR A 53 2.76 -25.76 -31.74
N ASP A 54 1.87 -25.48 -32.71
CA ASP A 54 2.23 -24.93 -34.02
C ASP A 54 1.56 -23.57 -34.31
N ASP A 55 0.97 -22.94 -33.29
CA ASP A 55 0.27 -21.65 -33.41
C ASP A 55 1.05 -20.52 -32.72
N ASP A 56 2.07 -20.02 -33.43
CA ASP A 56 2.96 -18.97 -32.93
C ASP A 56 2.25 -17.65 -32.69
N GLU A 57 1.26 -17.31 -33.52
CA GLU A 57 0.50 -16.05 -33.41
C GLU A 57 -0.37 -16.05 -32.15
N LEU A 58 -1.09 -17.15 -31.90
CA LEU A 58 -1.93 -17.27 -30.72
C LEU A 58 -1.10 -17.39 -29.44
N PHE A 59 0.06 -18.08 -29.49
CA PHE A 59 1.00 -18.12 -28.37
C PHE A 59 1.54 -16.71 -28.03
N ALA A 60 1.93 -15.93 -29.04
CA ALA A 60 2.38 -14.56 -28.86
C ALA A 60 1.28 -13.66 -28.28
N PHE A 61 0.03 -13.83 -28.71
CA PHE A 61 -1.12 -13.11 -28.16
C PHE A 61 -1.28 -13.38 -26.65
N PHE A 62 -1.19 -14.64 -26.21
CA PHE A 62 -1.26 -14.97 -24.79
C PHE A 62 -0.08 -14.41 -23.99
N LEU A 63 1.13 -14.42 -24.54
CA LEU A 63 2.30 -13.80 -23.90
C LEU A 63 2.13 -12.29 -23.72
N GLU A 64 1.58 -11.58 -24.71
CA GLU A 64 1.30 -10.15 -24.60
C GLU A 64 0.26 -9.88 -23.48
N GLY A 65 -0.77 -10.72 -23.39
CA GLY A 65 -1.73 -10.68 -22.29
C GLY A 65 -1.06 -10.81 -20.92
N MET A 66 -0.18 -11.80 -20.76
CA MET A 66 0.58 -12.00 -19.52
C MET A 66 1.51 -10.83 -19.17
N GLN A 67 2.15 -10.22 -20.17
CA GLN A 67 2.96 -9.02 -19.97
C GLN A 67 2.08 -7.88 -19.43
N ARG A 68 0.91 -7.64 -20.04
CA ARG A 68 -0.02 -6.60 -19.61
C ARG A 68 -0.52 -6.82 -18.18
N ASP A 69 -0.82 -8.06 -17.81
CA ASP A 69 -1.25 -8.40 -16.46
C ASP A 69 -0.13 -8.18 -15.43
N THR A 70 1.11 -8.49 -15.81
CA THR A 70 2.29 -8.22 -14.97
C THR A 70 2.51 -6.72 -14.78
N GLU A 71 2.39 -5.92 -15.85
CA GLU A 71 2.46 -4.46 -15.76
C GLU A 71 1.35 -3.88 -14.89
N ASN A 72 0.12 -4.39 -15.00
CA ASN A 72 -1.00 -3.98 -14.17
C ASN A 72 -0.80 -4.32 -12.69
N MET A 73 -0.26 -5.51 -12.39
CA MET A 73 0.13 -5.90 -11.03
C MET A 73 1.16 -4.92 -10.46
N ALA A 74 2.21 -4.58 -11.21
CA ALA A 74 3.23 -3.63 -10.79
C ALA A 74 2.66 -2.23 -10.53
N ARG A 75 1.77 -1.74 -11.41
CA ARG A 75 1.07 -0.46 -11.23
C ARG A 75 0.22 -0.45 -9.96
N SER A 76 -0.47 -1.55 -9.69
CA SER A 76 -1.31 -1.69 -8.49
C SER A 76 -0.46 -1.67 -7.21
N ILE A 77 0.69 -2.35 -7.20
CA ILE A 77 1.65 -2.29 -6.09
C ILE A 77 2.13 -0.85 -5.85
N ALA A 78 2.44 -0.12 -6.92
CA ALA A 78 2.87 1.27 -6.79
C ALA A 78 1.77 2.17 -6.20
N MET A 79 0.52 2.02 -6.66
CA MET A 79 -0.62 2.77 -6.10
C MET A 79 -0.84 2.45 -4.62
N LEU A 80 -0.82 1.16 -4.25
CA LEU A 80 -0.96 0.76 -2.85
C LEU A 80 0.17 1.32 -1.99
N THR A 81 1.40 1.35 -2.50
CA THR A 81 2.56 1.93 -1.79
C THR A 81 2.36 3.41 -1.52
N VAL A 82 1.89 4.18 -2.50
CA VAL A 82 1.59 5.62 -2.31
C VAL A 82 0.50 5.80 -1.25
N LEU A 83 -0.58 5.03 -1.33
CA LEU A 83 -1.67 5.07 -0.35
C LEU A 83 -1.18 4.74 1.08
N THR A 84 -0.28 3.76 1.23
CA THR A 84 0.34 3.44 2.51
C THR A 84 1.14 4.63 3.07
N ILE A 85 1.91 5.31 2.22
CA ILE A 85 2.70 6.49 2.63
C ILE A 85 1.76 7.64 3.05
N GLU A 86 0.67 7.86 2.32
CA GLU A 86 -0.33 8.89 2.65
C GLU A 86 -1.01 8.60 3.99
N LYS A 87 -1.46 7.35 4.21
CA LYS A 87 -2.03 6.92 5.49
C LYS A 87 -1.04 7.11 6.65
N ALA A 88 0.21 6.69 6.46
CA ALA A 88 1.26 6.84 7.46
C ALA A 88 1.54 8.31 7.81
N TRP A 89 1.62 9.18 6.79
CA TRP A 89 1.75 10.62 7.00
C TRP A 89 0.58 11.18 7.80
N ASN A 90 -0.65 10.84 7.40
CA ASN A 90 -1.87 11.30 8.05
C ASN A 90 -1.93 10.85 9.52
N ALA A 91 -1.53 9.61 9.82
CA ALA A 91 -1.49 9.07 11.17
C ALA A 91 -0.46 9.81 12.04
N VAL A 92 0.74 10.09 11.52
CA VAL A 92 1.77 10.88 12.21
C VAL A 92 1.29 12.30 12.51
N ALA A 93 0.69 12.97 11.52
CA ALA A 93 0.14 14.31 11.72
C ALA A 93 -0.95 14.30 12.80
N ASN A 94 -1.87 13.34 12.75
CA ASN A 94 -2.92 13.19 13.75
C ASN A 94 -2.36 12.98 15.17
N ALA A 95 -1.33 12.14 15.33
CA ALA A 95 -0.67 11.92 16.61
C ALA A 95 -0.04 13.22 17.16
N LEU A 96 0.70 13.95 16.33
CA LEU A 96 1.34 15.22 16.72
C LEU A 96 0.30 16.26 17.15
N TRP A 97 -0.69 16.55 16.30
CA TRP A 97 -1.67 17.60 16.55
C TRP A 97 -2.63 17.23 17.68
N GLY A 98 -2.98 15.94 17.80
CA GLY A 98 -3.73 15.42 18.94
C GLY A 98 -2.98 15.62 20.25
N GLY A 99 -1.69 15.31 20.28
CA GLY A 99 -0.87 15.49 21.46
C GLY A 99 -0.65 16.94 21.87
N LEU A 100 -0.40 17.82 20.90
CA LEU A 100 -0.31 19.26 21.14
C LEU A 100 -1.61 19.80 21.76
N ARG A 101 -2.78 19.39 21.26
CA ARG A 101 -4.07 19.76 21.86
C ARG A 101 -4.18 19.28 23.31
N THR A 102 -3.81 18.04 23.58
CA THR A 102 -3.85 17.48 24.95
C THR A 102 -2.96 18.27 25.91
N ILE A 103 -1.74 18.60 25.51
CA ILE A 103 -0.81 19.40 26.34
C ILE A 103 -1.36 20.81 26.57
N LEU A 104 -1.80 21.50 25.51
CA LEU A 104 -2.30 22.88 25.62
C LEU A 104 -3.59 22.95 26.45
N ALA A 105 -4.52 22.00 26.26
CA ALA A 105 -5.72 21.91 27.08
C ALA A 105 -5.39 21.64 28.55
N GLY A 106 -4.43 20.75 28.83
CA GLY A 106 -3.94 20.48 30.19
C GLY A 106 -3.30 21.70 30.85
N ALA A 107 -2.73 22.62 30.06
CA ALA A 107 -2.20 23.90 30.52
C ALA A 107 -3.28 25.00 30.67
N GLY A 108 -4.54 24.72 30.39
CA GLY A 108 -5.66 25.67 30.52
C GLY A 108 -5.85 26.60 29.32
N VAL A 109 -5.25 26.29 28.16
CA VAL A 109 -5.48 27.06 26.93
C VAL A 109 -6.94 26.94 26.49
N PRO A 110 -7.64 28.06 26.23
CA PRO A 110 -9.02 28.03 25.74
C PRO A 110 -9.16 27.24 24.44
N GLY A 111 -10.26 26.48 24.31
CA GLY A 111 -10.54 25.63 23.15
C GLY A 111 -10.46 26.36 21.80
N SER A 112 -10.84 27.65 21.76
CA SER A 112 -10.79 28.49 20.56
C SER A 112 -9.37 28.81 20.07
N LEU A 113 -8.34 28.50 20.85
CA LEU A 113 -6.93 28.70 20.52
C LEU A 113 -6.18 27.37 20.30
N LEU A 114 -6.87 26.23 20.41
CA LEU A 114 -6.26 24.93 20.19
C LEU A 114 -6.04 24.69 18.69
N PRO A 115 -4.90 24.07 18.30
CA PRO A 115 -4.59 23.85 16.90
C PRO A 115 -5.52 22.78 16.29
N GLU A 116 -6.00 23.06 15.09
CA GLU A 116 -6.68 22.07 14.26
C GLU A 116 -5.67 21.12 13.62
N THR A 117 -6.07 19.87 13.38
CA THR A 117 -5.26 19.00 12.53
C THR A 117 -5.33 19.54 11.10
N PRO A 118 -4.19 19.73 10.40
CA PRO A 118 -4.17 20.08 8.99
C PRO A 118 -5.01 19.10 8.16
N PRO A 119 -5.56 19.55 7.01
CA PRO A 119 -6.27 18.67 6.10
C PRO A 119 -5.36 17.50 5.71
N LEU A 120 -5.93 16.30 5.79
CA LEU A 120 -5.25 15.06 5.44
C LEU A 120 -4.92 15.06 3.94
N ILE A 121 -3.79 14.45 3.59
CA ILE A 121 -3.45 14.20 2.19
C ILE A 121 -4.35 13.06 1.70
N THR A 122 -5.05 13.29 0.59
CA THR A 122 -5.99 12.37 -0.07
C THR A 122 -5.57 12.07 -1.49
#